data_AF-A0A961QRU4-F1
#
_entry.id   AF-A0A961QRU4-F1
#
_cell.length_a   1.000
_cell.length_b   1.000
_cell.length_c   1.000
_cell.angle_alpha   90.00
_cell.angle_beta   90.00
_cell.angle_gamma   90.00
#
_symmetry.space_group_name_H-M   'P 1'
#
loop_
_entity.id
_entity.type
_entity.pdbx_description
1 polymer ?
#
loop_
_entity_poly.entity_id
_entity_poly.type
_entity_poly.pdbx_seq_one_letter_code
_entity_poly.pdbx_strand_id
1 'polypeptide(L)'
;MKRIIASVAAAALATSAAAHDNAQSVAQDLRLSPQDAAASRAAAEGYYLLDDALAAGYEQLFDCTDAGADGAMGQHYINMAYATDGKLDVSQPDVLMYEPQADGSMHLVALEYVVFQAQWTG
;
A
#
# COMPACT_ATOMS: atom_id res chain seq x y z
N MET A 1 -29.07 -27.14 58.12
CA MET A 1 -30.04 -26.09 57.73
C MET A 1 -29.32 -25.06 56.84
N LYS A 2 -29.46 -25.15 55.52
CA LYS A 2 -28.90 -24.17 54.57
C LYS A 2 -29.91 -23.98 53.42
N ARG A 3 -30.11 -22.72 53.06
CA ARG A 3 -31.35 -22.13 52.50
C ARG A 3 -31.47 -22.30 50.99
N ILE A 4 -32.71 -22.27 50.52
CA ILE A 4 -33.20 -22.55 49.16
C ILE A 4 -32.95 -21.37 48.20
N ILE A 5 -32.51 -21.76 47.01
CA ILE A 5 -32.54 -21.21 45.63
C ILE A 5 -33.41 -19.96 45.39
N ALA A 6 -32.85 -19.00 44.63
CA ALA A 6 -33.63 -18.18 43.69
C ALA A 6 -32.81 -17.97 42.40
N SER A 7 -33.28 -18.57 41.31
CA SER A 7 -32.73 -18.41 39.96
C SER A 7 -33.25 -17.11 39.35
N VAL A 8 -32.35 -16.29 38.80
CA VAL A 8 -32.71 -15.22 37.85
C VAL A 8 -32.17 -15.63 36.50
N ALA A 9 -33.08 -15.97 35.58
CA ALA A 9 -32.75 -16.16 34.18
C ALA A 9 -32.55 -14.78 33.54
N ALA A 10 -31.30 -14.41 33.27
CA ALA A 10 -30.99 -13.27 32.41
C ALA A 10 -31.13 -13.73 30.95
N ALA A 11 -32.15 -13.23 30.26
CA ALA A 11 -32.31 -13.44 28.82
C ALA A 11 -31.14 -12.80 28.08
N ALA A 12 -30.34 -13.60 27.38
CA ALA A 12 -29.33 -13.10 26.47
C ALA A 12 -30.02 -12.46 25.25
N LEU A 13 -29.92 -11.14 25.11
CA LEU A 13 -30.21 -10.47 23.85
C LEU A 13 -29.11 -10.86 22.86
N ALA A 14 -29.41 -11.80 21.97
CA ALA A 14 -28.60 -12.04 20.79
C ALA A 14 -28.82 -10.87 19.81
N THR A 15 -27.99 -9.84 19.92
CA THR A 15 -27.87 -8.80 18.88
C THR A 15 -27.31 -9.45 17.62
N SER A 16 -28.09 -9.42 16.54
CA SER A 16 -27.73 -9.97 15.24
C SER A 16 -26.50 -9.26 14.66
N ALA A 17 -25.35 -9.94 14.63
CA ALA A 17 -24.10 -9.45 14.07
C ALA A 17 -23.98 -9.60 12.53
N ALA A 18 -25.07 -9.91 11.83
CA ALA A 18 -25.05 -10.33 10.42
C ALA A 18 -24.84 -9.20 9.39
N ALA A 19 -24.53 -7.97 9.81
CA ALA A 19 -24.33 -6.85 8.89
C ALA A 19 -22.84 -6.49 8.65
N HIS A 20 -21.89 -7.13 9.35
CA HIS A 20 -20.45 -6.85 9.20
C HIS A 20 -19.71 -7.79 8.23
N ASP A 21 -20.32 -8.85 7.74
CA ASP A 21 -19.61 -9.84 6.91
C ASP A 21 -19.44 -9.39 5.45
N ASN A 22 -20.34 -8.57 4.91
CA ASN A 22 -20.35 -8.26 3.46
C ASN A 22 -19.34 -7.17 3.05
N ALA A 23 -18.97 -6.28 3.96
CA ALA A 23 -17.93 -5.26 3.70
C ALA A 23 -16.51 -5.82 3.87
N GLN A 24 -16.35 -6.90 4.64
CA GLN A 24 -15.05 -7.53 4.87
C GLN A 24 -14.60 -8.37 3.67
N SER A 25 -15.50 -9.06 2.95
CA SER A 25 -15.08 -9.90 1.81
C SER A 25 -14.53 -9.08 0.64
N VAL A 26 -15.17 -7.97 0.27
CA VAL A 26 -14.65 -7.06 -0.78
C VAL A 26 -13.36 -6.34 -0.36
N ALA A 27 -13.21 -6.04 0.94
CA ALA A 27 -11.99 -5.43 1.48
C ALA A 27 -10.84 -6.43 1.69
N GLN A 28 -11.11 -7.74 1.65
CA GLN A 28 -10.07 -8.78 1.64
C GLN A 28 -9.48 -8.92 0.23
N ASP A 29 -10.29 -8.74 -0.81
CA ASP A 29 -9.88 -8.87 -2.22
C ASP A 29 -8.99 -7.70 -2.69
N LEU A 30 -9.10 -6.53 -2.06
CA LEU A 30 -8.31 -5.33 -2.40
C LEU A 30 -7.02 -5.18 -1.58
N ARG A 31 -6.68 -6.13 -0.70
CA ARG A 31 -5.44 -6.11 0.07
C ARG A 31 -4.41 -7.00 -0.60
N LEU A 32 -3.18 -6.50 -0.70
CA LEU A 32 -2.03 -7.34 -1.04
C LEU A 32 -2.00 -8.56 -0.13
N SER A 33 -1.76 -9.73 -0.72
CA SER A 33 -1.54 -10.93 0.07
C SER A 33 -0.32 -10.74 0.97
N PRO A 34 -0.20 -11.47 2.10
CA PRO A 34 1.01 -11.42 2.92
C PRO A 34 2.29 -11.75 2.14
N GLN A 35 2.19 -12.63 1.12
CA GLN A 35 3.30 -12.96 0.23
C GLN A 35 3.69 -11.76 -0.63
N ASP A 36 2.73 -11.11 -1.27
CA ASP A 36 2.99 -9.95 -2.13
C ASP A 36 3.51 -8.75 -1.34
N ALA A 37 2.97 -8.53 -0.13
CA ALA A 37 3.47 -7.50 0.77
C ALA A 37 4.92 -7.76 1.20
N ALA A 38 5.31 -9.02 1.38
CA ALA A 38 6.70 -9.38 1.67
C ALA A 38 7.60 -9.20 0.45
N ALA A 39 7.13 -9.59 -0.74
CA ALA A 39 7.85 -9.40 -2.00
C ALA A 39 8.09 -7.91 -2.31
N SER A 40 7.08 -7.07 -2.14
CA SER A 40 7.17 -5.61 -2.28
C SER A 40 8.19 -5.00 -1.33
N ARG A 41 8.21 -5.43 -0.05
CA ARG A 41 9.25 -4.99 0.90
C ARG A 41 10.65 -5.43 0.50
N ALA A 42 10.81 -6.67 0.03
CA ALA A 42 12.10 -7.17 -0.44
C ALA A 42 12.59 -6.43 -1.69
N ALA A 43 11.69 -6.08 -2.62
CA ALA A 43 12.02 -5.26 -3.78
C ALA A 43 12.53 -3.86 -3.37
N ALA A 44 11.91 -3.25 -2.34
CA ALA A 44 12.33 -1.95 -1.83
C ALA A 44 13.79 -1.90 -1.36
N GLU A 45 14.32 -3.01 -0.83
CA GLU A 45 15.70 -3.09 -0.32
C GLU A 45 16.74 -2.74 -1.40
N GLY A 46 16.45 -3.05 -2.67
CA GLY A 46 17.33 -2.73 -3.80
C GLY A 46 17.36 -1.25 -4.18
N TYR A 47 16.48 -0.43 -3.60
CA TYR A 47 16.26 0.97 -4.01
C TYR A 47 16.31 1.95 -2.85
N TYR A 48 16.82 1.55 -1.69
CA TYR A 48 16.97 2.49 -0.56
C TYR A 48 17.88 3.67 -0.89
N LEU A 49 18.86 3.47 -1.76
CA LEU A 49 19.68 4.55 -2.32
C LEU A 49 19.13 4.94 -3.69
N LEU A 50 18.98 6.25 -3.91
CA LEU A 50 18.52 6.77 -5.20
C LEU A 50 19.45 6.35 -6.36
N ASP A 51 20.76 6.30 -6.12
CA ASP A 51 21.73 5.92 -7.15
C ASP A 51 21.48 4.50 -7.69
N ASP A 52 21.01 3.58 -6.86
CA ASP A 52 20.67 2.21 -7.28
C ASP A 52 19.42 2.20 -8.17
N ALA A 53 18.42 3.04 -7.86
CA ALA A 53 17.27 3.24 -8.71
C ALA A 53 17.64 3.86 -10.07
N LEU A 54 18.48 4.91 -10.06
CA LEU A 54 18.97 5.52 -11.30
C LEU A 54 19.75 4.51 -12.15
N ALA A 55 20.60 3.69 -11.54
CA ALA A 55 21.32 2.62 -12.22
C ALA A 55 20.39 1.52 -12.78
N ALA A 56 19.24 1.29 -12.14
CA ALA A 56 18.20 0.37 -12.60
C ALA A 56 17.28 0.97 -13.68
N GLY A 57 17.53 2.20 -14.13
CA GLY A 57 16.79 2.85 -15.22
C GLY A 57 15.53 3.60 -14.78
N TYR A 58 15.41 3.93 -13.50
CA TYR A 58 14.41 4.88 -13.04
C TYR A 58 14.86 6.31 -13.34
N GLU A 59 13.93 7.14 -13.81
CA GLU A 59 14.18 8.54 -14.17
C GLU A 59 13.21 9.45 -13.43
N GLN A 60 13.63 10.67 -13.10
CA GLN A 60 12.77 11.63 -12.42
C GLN A 60 11.54 11.94 -13.28
N LEU A 61 10.33 11.70 -12.77
CA LEU A 61 9.11 11.84 -13.55
C LEU A 61 8.65 13.30 -13.66
N PHE A 62 8.68 14.05 -12.56
CA PHE A 62 8.34 15.47 -12.49
C PHE A 62 9.11 16.14 -11.35
N ASP A 63 9.19 17.46 -11.28
CA ASP A 63 9.68 18.14 -10.07
C ASP A 63 8.62 18.04 -8.95
N CYS A 64 9.08 17.73 -7.73
CA CYS A 64 8.33 17.49 -6.49
C CYS A 64 6.86 17.95 -6.46
N THR A 65 5.95 17.04 -6.14
CA THR A 65 4.54 17.35 -5.89
C THR A 65 4.36 17.89 -4.47
N ASP A 66 4.49 19.20 -4.31
CA ASP A 66 4.24 19.93 -3.07
C ASP A 66 2.89 20.66 -3.13
N ALA A 67 2.04 20.46 -2.12
CA ALA A 67 0.77 21.17 -1.92
C ALA A 67 0.85 22.23 -0.79
N GLY A 68 2.06 22.66 -0.43
CA GLY A 68 2.29 23.70 0.57
C GLY A 68 1.92 23.22 1.97
N ALA A 69 0.94 23.88 2.61
CA ALA A 69 0.55 23.54 3.98
C ALA A 69 -0.11 22.16 4.13
N ASP A 70 -0.58 21.58 3.02
CA ASP A 70 -1.24 20.26 3.00
C ASP A 70 -0.23 19.09 2.89
N GLY A 71 1.06 19.40 2.73
CA GLY A 71 2.14 18.43 2.61
C GLY A 71 2.51 18.11 1.15
N ALA A 72 3.58 17.32 0.99
CA ALA A 72 4.06 16.84 -0.29
C ALA A 72 3.92 15.31 -0.38
N MET A 73 3.72 14.79 -1.59
CA MET A 73 3.78 13.34 -1.81
C MET A 73 5.22 12.85 -1.75
N GLY A 74 6.14 13.61 -2.35
CA GLY A 74 7.54 13.26 -2.52
C GLY A 74 7.99 13.36 -3.97
N GLN A 75 9.24 13.03 -4.21
CA GLN A 75 9.87 13.03 -5.53
C GLN A 75 9.73 11.65 -6.18
N HIS A 76 9.03 11.59 -7.31
CA HIS A 76 8.75 10.35 -8.03
C HIS A 76 9.82 10.09 -9.10
N TYR A 77 10.22 8.83 -9.20
CA TYR A 77 11.12 8.31 -10.23
C TYR A 77 10.46 7.11 -10.90
N ILE A 78 10.29 7.15 -12.21
CA ILE A 78 9.55 6.15 -12.98
C ILE A 78 10.52 5.28 -13.79
N ASN A 79 10.24 3.98 -13.88
CA ASN A 79 10.81 3.12 -14.90
C ASN A 79 9.79 2.93 -16.03
N MET A 80 10.00 3.62 -17.16
CA MET A 80 9.04 3.59 -18.26
C MET A 80 8.88 2.22 -18.91
N ALA A 81 9.90 1.34 -18.81
CA ALA A 81 9.81 0.00 -19.35
C ALA A 81 8.86 -0.88 -18.52
N TYR A 82 8.79 -0.67 -17.21
CA TYR A 82 7.83 -1.35 -16.33
C TYR A 82 6.45 -0.70 -16.44
N ALA A 83 6.36 0.63 -16.28
CA ALA A 83 5.09 1.36 -16.26
C ALA A 83 4.23 1.20 -17.52
N THR A 84 4.84 0.84 -18.66
CA THR A 84 4.13 0.67 -19.94
C THR A 84 3.89 -0.79 -20.35
N ASP A 85 4.34 -1.76 -19.57
CA ASP A 85 4.22 -3.18 -19.93
C ASP A 85 2.83 -3.78 -19.62
N GLY A 86 2.01 -3.04 -18.84
CA GLY A 86 0.64 -3.40 -18.49
C GLY A 86 0.54 -4.50 -17.42
N LYS A 87 1.63 -4.78 -16.69
CA LYS A 87 1.68 -5.76 -15.61
C LYS A 87 1.72 -5.05 -14.25
N LEU A 88 1.20 -5.74 -13.23
CA LEU A 88 1.36 -5.37 -11.83
C LEU A 88 2.26 -6.42 -11.16
N ASP A 89 3.57 -6.27 -11.31
CA ASP A 89 4.57 -7.17 -10.70
C ASP A 89 5.12 -6.53 -9.42
N VAL A 90 4.73 -7.07 -8.26
CA VAL A 90 5.13 -6.56 -6.93
C VAL A 90 6.64 -6.64 -6.65
N SER A 91 7.40 -7.34 -7.49
CA SER A 91 8.87 -7.38 -7.42
C SER A 91 9.55 -6.34 -8.31
N GLN A 92 8.80 -5.66 -9.18
CA GLN A 92 9.27 -4.65 -10.13
C GLN A 92 8.36 -3.41 -10.06
N PRO A 93 8.59 -2.52 -9.08
CA PRO A 93 7.76 -1.32 -8.94
C PRO A 93 7.92 -0.40 -10.15
N ASP A 94 6.83 0.18 -10.62
CA ASP A 94 6.85 1.09 -11.78
C ASP A 94 7.40 2.46 -11.40
N VAL A 95 7.10 2.90 -10.19
CA VAL A 95 7.52 4.20 -9.64
C VAL A 95 8.08 4.02 -8.24
N LEU A 96 9.16 4.73 -7.96
CA LEU A 96 9.77 4.88 -6.66
C LEU A 96 9.55 6.31 -6.16
N MET A 97 9.12 6.47 -4.92
CA MET A 97 8.89 7.78 -4.33
C MET A 97 9.85 8.01 -3.17
N TYR A 98 10.57 9.12 -3.23
CA TYR A 98 11.55 9.51 -2.22
C TYR A 98 11.17 10.83 -1.54
N GLU A 99 11.42 10.90 -0.24
CA GLU A 99 11.38 12.13 0.54
C GLU A 99 12.77 12.77 0.57
N PRO A 100 12.95 13.99 0.01
CA PRO A 100 14.19 14.74 0.15
C PRO A 100 14.44 15.10 1.62
N GLN A 101 15.62 14.75 2.12
CA GLN A 101 16.04 15.04 3.49
C GLN A 101 16.79 16.37 3.56
N ALA A 102 16.89 16.94 4.78
CA ALA A 102 17.55 18.23 5.01
C ALA A 102 19.05 18.24 4.66
N ASP A 103 19.70 17.07 4.66
CA ASP A 103 21.10 16.90 4.27
C ASP A 103 21.29 16.63 2.76
N GLY A 104 20.21 16.63 1.99
CA GLY A 104 20.19 16.34 0.56
C GLY A 104 20.15 14.85 0.22
N SER A 105 20.12 13.95 1.20
CA SER A 105 19.86 12.53 0.95
C SER A 105 18.39 12.31 0.55
N MET A 106 18.12 11.16 -0.08
CA MET A 106 16.79 10.79 -0.55
C MET A 106 16.35 9.52 0.19
N HIS A 107 15.26 9.60 0.95
CA HIS A 107 14.73 8.46 1.71
C HIS A 107 13.57 7.82 0.93
N LEU A 108 13.66 6.53 0.61
CA LEU A 108 12.58 5.82 -0.07
C LEU A 108 11.36 5.70 0.85
N VAL A 109 10.21 6.23 0.41
CA VAL A 109 8.97 6.27 1.21
C VAL A 109 7.81 5.50 0.59
N ALA A 110 7.82 5.24 -0.72
CA ALA A 110 6.82 4.36 -1.35
C ALA A 110 7.32 3.67 -2.63
N LEU A 111 6.63 2.58 -2.95
CA LEU A 111 6.62 1.91 -4.24
C LEU A 111 5.22 2.08 -4.86
N GLU A 112 5.13 2.47 -6.11
CA GLU A 112 3.85 2.59 -6.83
C GLU A 112 3.82 1.69 -8.05
N TYR A 113 2.62 1.19 -8.35
CA TYR A 113 2.34 0.31 -9.47
C TYR A 113 1.21 0.93 -10.27
N VAL A 114 1.48 1.21 -11.54
CA VAL A 114 0.59 2.00 -12.38
C VAL A 114 0.20 1.19 -13.60
N VAL A 115 -1.07 1.30 -13.97
CA VAL A 115 -1.59 0.77 -15.24
C VAL A 115 -2.26 1.92 -15.95
N PHE A 116 -1.94 2.14 -17.21
CA PHE A 116 -2.60 3.20 -17.95
C PHE A 116 -4.03 2.77 -18.31
N GLN A 117 -4.94 3.74 -18.35
CA GLN A 117 -6.36 3.47 -18.60
C GLN A 117 -6.59 2.55 -19.81
N ALA A 118 -5.88 2.78 -20.91
CA ALA A 118 -5.98 2.00 -22.13
C ALA A 118 -5.69 0.49 -21.95
N GLN A 119 -4.99 0.10 -20.88
CA GLN A 119 -4.58 -1.27 -20.58
C GLN A 119 -5.56 -2.00 -19.64
N TRP A 120 -6.43 -1.30 -18.91
CA TRP A 120 -7.42 -1.93 -18.01
C TRP A 120 -8.87 -1.84 -18.50
N THR A 121 -9.19 -1.02 -19.50
CA THR A 121 -10.57 -0.85 -20.03
C THR A 121 -10.92 -1.90 -21.09
N GLY A 122 -10.54 -3.16 -20.87
CA GLY A 122 -10.94 -4.29 -21.72
C GLY A 122 -12.44 -4.59 -21.66
#